data_AF-A0AA36BND9-F1
#
_entry.id   AF-A0AA36BND9-F1
#
_cell.length_a   1.000
_cell.length_b   1.000
_cell.length_c   1.000
_cell.angle_alpha   90.00
_cell.angle_beta   90.00
_cell.angle_gamma   90.00
#
_symmetry.space_group_name_H-M   'P 1'
#
loop_
_entity.id
_entity.type
_entity.pdbx_description
1 polymer ?
#
loop_
_entity_poly.entity_id
_entity_poly.type
_entity_poly.pdbx_seq_one_letter_code
_entity_poly.pdbx_strand_id
1 'polypeptide(L)'
;MSRGYTNVGEGSWRSSGLPAKLLMPMMMTILMLSPYTSAIVQIASFSPADGFTIGVPNMMSIVCSYTTTNLTSFSLIQNNNSVVEMQYNQNSGFFQTITNEKAFVCTLTQFSSNSGVVKCFKRNLNCEDVGEYRCLLSETDISNPEILKVKPSIKSLVLAENDFQMSRMATFKCTANVPWPNPWEEVVFRWTLIRNGRNVVTEDRARVWGSDKCYTEVTSSYKHVVHFDSFSSHSIISCTVFNQTRTRNIDTPMPKESADASSGIQYYKWVLVANLILVLLVVTISH
;
A
#
# COMPACT_ATOMS: atom_id res chain seq x y z
N MET A 1 5.48 69.82 -66.45
CA MET A 1 4.31 69.44 -65.61
C MET A 1 4.33 70.37 -64.40
N SER A 2 4.05 71.68 -64.48
CA SER A 2 2.85 72.46 -64.81
C SER A 2 1.66 72.30 -63.83
N ARG A 3 1.57 73.31 -62.92
CA ARG A 3 0.37 74.01 -62.38
C ARG A 3 -0.67 73.17 -61.59
N GLY A 4 -1.28 73.66 -60.52
CA GLY A 4 -1.43 75.02 -59.97
C GLY A 4 -2.05 74.97 -58.56
N TYR A 5 -1.71 75.95 -57.70
CA TYR A 5 -2.56 77.05 -57.16
C TYR A 5 -3.77 76.56 -56.33
N THR A 6 -4.02 77.03 -55.10
CA THR A 6 -4.28 78.42 -54.69
C THR A 6 -4.11 78.64 -53.18
N ASN A 7 -3.74 79.87 -52.80
CA ASN A 7 -3.92 80.45 -51.46
C ASN A 7 -5.41 80.75 -51.21
N VAL A 8 -5.88 80.59 -49.97
CA VAL A 8 -6.81 81.54 -49.34
C VAL A 8 -6.47 81.60 -47.85
N GLY A 9 -6.15 82.80 -47.36
CA GLY A 9 -6.17 83.11 -45.94
C GLY A 9 -7.47 83.82 -45.57
N GLU A 10 -7.82 83.76 -44.30
CA GLU A 10 -8.61 84.71 -43.50
C GLU A 10 -8.52 84.17 -42.06
N GLY A 11 -7.91 84.87 -41.10
CA GLY A 11 -8.53 85.96 -40.32
C GLY A 11 -9.60 85.37 -39.39
N SER A 12 -9.69 85.59 -38.07
CA SER A 12 -9.30 86.74 -37.29
C SER A 12 -9.78 86.53 -35.83
N TRP A 13 -8.91 86.84 -34.86
CA TRP A 13 -9.18 87.51 -33.57
C TRP A 13 -10.01 86.85 -32.44
N ARG A 14 -9.24 86.56 -31.36
CA ARG A 14 -9.41 86.95 -29.94
C ARG A 14 -10.67 86.61 -29.15
N SER A 15 -10.37 86.33 -27.88
CA SER A 15 -11.19 86.52 -26.66
C SER A 15 -12.14 85.33 -26.41
N SER A 16 -12.33 84.80 -25.20
CA SER A 16 -12.07 85.31 -23.85
C SER A 16 -12.35 84.16 -22.88
N GLY A 17 -11.70 84.20 -21.73
CA GLY A 17 -12.35 83.89 -20.45
C GLY A 17 -12.89 82.48 -20.26
N LEU A 18 -12.12 81.64 -19.57
CA LEU A 18 -12.68 80.59 -18.71
C LEU A 18 -13.72 81.19 -17.76
N PRO A 19 -14.88 80.53 -17.61
CA PRO A 19 -15.54 80.45 -16.32
C PRO A 19 -15.64 79.00 -15.87
N ALA A 20 -15.32 78.81 -14.60
CA ALA A 20 -15.48 77.56 -13.89
C ALA A 20 -16.96 77.12 -13.84
N LYS A 21 -17.12 75.79 -13.68
CA LYS A 21 -18.31 75.04 -13.20
C LYS A 21 -19.24 74.47 -14.26
N LEU A 22 -18.88 73.26 -14.71
CA LEU A 22 -19.76 72.11 -14.98
C LEU A 22 -18.85 70.88 -14.79
N LEU A 23 -18.76 70.36 -13.56
CA LEU A 23 -19.56 69.26 -13.01
C LEU A 23 -19.17 67.87 -13.55
N MET A 24 -18.75 67.06 -12.57
CA MET A 24 -18.58 65.61 -12.51
C MET A 24 -17.30 64.98 -13.08
N PRO A 25 -16.39 64.48 -12.21
CA PRO A 25 -15.34 63.58 -12.63
C PRO A 25 -15.99 62.25 -13.03
N MET A 26 -15.51 61.67 -14.14
CA MET A 26 -15.67 60.24 -14.42
C MET A 26 -15.13 59.48 -13.21
N MET A 27 -16.06 59.13 -12.33
CA MET A 27 -15.83 58.30 -11.18
C MET A 27 -15.32 56.97 -11.72
N MET A 28 -14.06 56.68 -11.39
CA MET A 28 -13.47 55.35 -11.45
C MET A 28 -14.48 54.34 -10.90
N THR A 29 -15.23 53.68 -11.77
CA THR A 29 -15.67 52.31 -11.51
C THR A 29 -14.45 51.41 -11.70
N ILE A 30 -13.45 51.59 -10.84
CA ILE A 30 -12.69 50.43 -10.40
C ILE A 30 -13.75 49.62 -9.68
N LEU A 31 -14.29 48.63 -10.39
CA LEU A 31 -14.95 47.50 -9.78
C LEU A 31 -14.04 47.11 -8.62
N MET A 32 -14.46 47.45 -7.41
CA MET A 32 -14.07 46.77 -6.20
C MET A 32 -14.54 45.34 -6.41
N LEU A 33 -13.77 44.57 -7.19
CA LEU A 33 -13.68 43.13 -7.01
C LEU A 33 -13.29 43.03 -5.56
N SER A 34 -14.27 42.78 -4.69
CA SER A 34 -14.00 42.32 -3.34
C SER A 34 -12.91 41.27 -3.47
N PRO A 35 -11.87 41.26 -2.62
CA PRO A 35 -10.93 40.15 -2.65
C PRO A 35 -11.79 38.89 -2.61
N TYR A 36 -11.77 38.09 -3.68
CA TYR A 36 -12.25 36.74 -3.64
C TYR A 36 -11.48 36.14 -2.47
N THR A 37 -12.16 35.99 -1.34
CA THR A 37 -11.58 35.30 -0.18
C THR A 37 -11.64 33.85 -0.57
N SER A 38 -10.70 33.43 -1.44
CA SER A 38 -10.62 32.08 -1.95
C SER A 38 -10.59 31.15 -0.77
N ALA A 39 -11.54 30.22 -0.70
CA ALA A 39 -11.49 29.22 0.33
C ALA A 39 -10.22 28.37 0.11
N ILE A 40 -9.54 28.04 1.20
CA ILE A 40 -8.31 27.25 1.13
C ILE A 40 -8.64 25.88 1.69
N VAL A 41 -8.26 24.83 0.98
CA VAL A 41 -8.31 23.45 1.46
C VAL A 41 -7.00 22.75 1.14
N GLN A 42 -6.49 21.99 2.10
CA GLN A 42 -5.23 21.28 1.98
C GLN A 42 -5.33 19.92 2.67
N ILE A 43 -4.65 18.91 2.13
CA ILE A 43 -4.44 17.65 2.86
C ILE A 43 -3.32 17.91 3.87
N ALA A 44 -3.69 18.07 5.13
CA ALA A 44 -2.78 18.34 6.23
C ALA A 44 -2.02 17.07 6.69
N SER A 45 -2.63 15.89 6.52
CA SER A 45 -1.94 14.63 6.75
C SER A 45 -2.54 13.51 5.90
N PHE A 46 -1.68 12.66 5.35
CA PHE A 46 -2.04 11.50 4.57
C PHE A 46 -1.26 10.28 5.07
N SER A 47 -1.96 9.23 5.48
CA SER A 47 -1.36 8.00 5.97
C SER A 47 -2.06 6.78 5.39
N PRO A 48 -1.34 5.74 4.95
CA PRO A 48 0.13 5.65 4.94
C PRO A 48 0.74 6.42 3.75
N ALA A 49 1.70 7.31 4.03
CA ALA A 49 2.37 8.12 3.01
C ALA A 49 3.18 7.26 2.01
N ASP A 50 3.79 6.17 2.49
CA ASP A 50 4.58 5.26 1.66
C ASP A 50 3.75 4.17 0.96
N GLY A 51 2.43 4.19 1.13
CA GLY A 51 1.53 3.15 0.65
C GLY A 51 1.33 1.98 1.62
N PHE A 52 0.58 0.97 1.17
CA PHE A 52 0.12 -0.14 2.02
C PHE A 52 0.50 -1.51 1.46
N THR A 53 0.53 -2.53 2.31
CA THR A 53 0.90 -3.90 1.95
C THR A 53 -0.34 -4.77 1.69
N ILE A 54 -0.39 -5.45 0.55
CA ILE A 54 -1.50 -6.37 0.22
C ILE A 54 -1.56 -7.54 1.21
N GLY A 55 -2.78 -7.89 1.65
CA GLY A 55 -3.04 -9.06 2.48
C GLY A 55 -2.80 -8.86 3.98
N VAL A 56 -2.48 -7.63 4.41
CA VAL A 56 -2.38 -7.25 5.82
C VAL A 56 -3.50 -6.24 6.12
N PRO A 57 -4.19 -6.34 7.27
CA PRO A 57 -5.13 -5.31 7.69
C PRO A 57 -4.43 -3.95 7.77
N ASN A 58 -4.82 -3.04 6.87
CA ASN A 58 -4.29 -1.69 6.79
C ASN A 58 -5.43 -0.68 6.87
N MET A 59 -5.10 0.53 7.30
CA MET A 59 -6.03 1.64 7.41
C MET A 59 -5.39 2.86 6.77
N MET A 60 -6.18 3.59 5.98
CA MET A 60 -5.81 4.93 5.53
C MET A 60 -6.48 5.98 6.41
N SER A 61 -5.82 7.12 6.56
CA SER A 61 -6.31 8.31 7.22
C SER A 61 -5.92 9.53 6.38
N ILE A 62 -6.92 10.29 5.96
CA ILE A 62 -6.78 11.57 5.25
C ILE A 62 -7.33 12.65 6.18
N VAL A 63 -6.54 13.69 6.44
CA VAL A 63 -6.99 14.86 7.19
C VAL A 63 -6.86 16.06 6.29
N CYS A 64 -7.98 16.73 6.06
CA CYS A 64 -8.04 17.94 5.25
C CYS A 64 -8.31 19.14 6.15
N SER A 65 -7.40 20.09 6.16
CA SER A 65 -7.61 21.39 6.80
C SER A 65 -8.26 22.33 5.80
N TYR A 66 -9.14 23.19 6.31
CA TYR A 66 -9.77 24.20 5.48
C TYR A 66 -9.86 25.55 6.19
N THR A 67 -9.88 26.61 5.40
CA THR A 67 -10.23 27.97 5.82
C THR A 67 -11.21 28.56 4.80
N THR A 68 -12.45 28.80 5.22
CA THR A 68 -13.53 29.35 4.38
C THR A 68 -14.51 30.13 5.24
N THR A 69 -15.12 31.19 4.71
CA THR A 69 -16.10 32.01 5.45
C THR A 69 -17.44 31.31 5.62
N ASN A 70 -17.82 30.43 4.69
CA ASN A 70 -19.07 29.67 4.73
C ASN A 70 -18.83 28.28 4.13
N LEU A 71 -18.64 27.28 4.98
CA LEU A 71 -18.59 25.90 4.50
C LEU A 71 -20.02 25.41 4.26
N THR A 72 -20.36 25.12 3.01
CA THR A 72 -21.66 24.56 2.61
C THR A 72 -21.54 23.09 2.24
N SER A 73 -20.42 22.69 1.65
CA SER A 73 -20.14 21.33 1.18
C SER A 73 -18.68 20.96 1.39
N PHE A 74 -18.43 19.66 1.50
CA PHE A 74 -17.11 19.06 1.45
C PHE A 74 -17.20 17.77 0.64
N SER A 75 -16.21 17.54 -0.23
CA SER A 75 -16.09 16.27 -0.96
C SER A 75 -14.67 15.72 -0.86
N LEU A 76 -14.57 14.40 -0.66
CA LEU A 76 -13.34 13.65 -0.86
C LEU A 76 -13.41 12.99 -2.23
N ILE A 77 -12.45 13.31 -3.10
CA ILE A 77 -12.39 12.78 -4.47
C ILE A 77 -11.26 11.77 -4.57
N GLN A 78 -11.54 10.64 -5.24
CA GLN A 78 -10.57 9.64 -5.65
C GLN A 78 -10.61 9.49 -7.19
N ASN A 79 -9.49 9.72 -7.87
CA ASN A 79 -9.39 9.62 -9.35
C ASN A 79 -10.52 10.38 -10.08
N ASN A 80 -10.82 11.60 -9.65
CA ASN A 80 -11.92 12.46 -10.15
C ASN A 80 -13.35 12.01 -9.81
N ASN A 81 -13.54 10.91 -9.08
CA ASN A 81 -14.86 10.50 -8.59
C ASN A 81 -15.01 10.84 -7.12
N SER A 82 -16.17 11.39 -6.76
CA SER A 82 -16.50 11.70 -5.38
C SER A 82 -16.76 10.42 -4.59
N VAL A 83 -15.93 10.13 -3.59
CA VAL A 83 -16.11 8.95 -2.72
C VAL A 83 -16.81 9.30 -1.41
N VAL A 84 -16.76 10.56 -1.00
CA VAL A 84 -17.54 11.08 0.13
C VAL A 84 -18.03 12.47 -0.21
N GLU A 85 -19.29 12.74 0.09
CA GLU A 85 -19.88 14.08 0.01
C GLU A 85 -20.61 14.39 1.31
N MET A 86 -20.29 15.54 1.88
CA MET A 86 -20.93 16.09 3.05
C MET A 86 -21.53 17.44 2.67
N GLN A 87 -22.78 17.68 3.07
CA GLN A 87 -23.43 18.98 2.90
C GLN A 87 -24.00 19.47 4.22
N TYR A 88 -23.97 20.78 4.41
CA TYR A 88 -24.55 21.43 5.57
C TYR A 88 -26.08 21.44 5.45
N ASN A 89 -26.77 20.79 6.39
CA ASN A 89 -28.23 20.82 6.44
C ASN A 89 -28.68 21.92 7.40
N GLN A 90 -29.20 23.02 6.83
CA GLN A 90 -29.65 24.20 7.57
C GLN A 90 -30.75 23.90 8.60
N ASN A 91 -31.64 22.93 8.33
CA ASN A 91 -32.73 22.58 9.23
C ASN A 91 -32.22 21.87 10.49
N SER A 92 -31.17 21.07 10.34
CA SER A 92 -30.61 20.26 11.43
C SER A 92 -29.42 20.93 12.13
N GLY A 93 -28.80 21.93 11.50
CA GLY A 93 -27.65 22.65 12.04
C GLY A 93 -26.34 21.87 12.02
N PHE A 94 -26.25 20.74 11.31
CA PHE A 94 -25.04 19.94 11.19
C PHE A 94 -24.80 19.42 9.76
N PHE A 95 -23.56 19.00 9.49
CA PHE A 95 -23.17 18.38 8.23
C PHE A 95 -23.67 16.95 8.15
N GLN A 96 -24.34 16.62 7.04
CA GLN A 96 -24.83 15.29 6.74
C GLN A 96 -24.01 14.70 5.60
N THR A 97 -23.66 13.42 5.71
CA THR A 97 -23.02 12.68 4.61
C THR A 97 -24.11 12.22 3.65
N ILE A 98 -24.07 12.68 2.41
CA ILE A 98 -25.04 12.35 1.36
C ILE A 98 -24.54 11.19 0.52
N THR A 99 -23.24 11.20 0.22
CA THR A 99 -22.58 10.16 -0.56
C THR A 99 -21.50 9.53 0.30
N ASN A 100 -21.50 8.20 0.39
CA ASN A 100 -20.46 7.42 1.05
C ASN A 100 -20.20 6.15 0.25
N GLU A 101 -19.32 6.27 -0.73
CA GLU A 101 -18.85 5.13 -1.49
C GLU A 101 -17.61 4.52 -0.85
N LYS A 102 -17.34 3.26 -1.20
CA LYS A 102 -16.11 2.57 -0.82
C LYS A 102 -15.86 2.52 0.71
N ALA A 103 -16.90 2.62 1.54
CA ALA A 103 -16.83 2.45 2.99
C ALA A 103 -15.87 3.42 3.70
N PHE A 104 -15.81 4.66 3.23
CA PHE A 104 -15.13 5.73 3.95
C PHE A 104 -15.94 6.16 5.18
N VAL A 105 -15.25 6.64 6.21
CA VAL A 105 -15.89 7.29 7.35
C VAL A 105 -15.22 8.62 7.56
N CYS A 106 -15.99 9.70 7.40
CA CYS A 106 -15.51 11.05 7.56
C CYS A 106 -16.19 11.76 8.73
N THR A 107 -15.43 12.56 9.45
CA THR A 107 -15.90 13.41 10.53
C THR A 107 -15.39 14.82 10.31
N LEU A 108 -16.25 15.80 10.49
CA LEU A 108 -15.91 17.22 10.39
C LEU A 108 -15.79 17.83 11.78
N THR A 109 -14.72 18.57 12.03
CA THR A 109 -14.46 19.28 13.28
C THR A 109 -14.16 20.74 12.97
N GLN A 110 -15.04 21.64 13.38
CA GLN A 110 -14.82 23.09 13.27
C GLN A 110 -14.01 23.58 14.47
N PHE A 111 -12.98 24.38 14.20
CA PHE A 111 -12.16 25.02 15.25
C PHE A 111 -12.55 26.49 15.45
N SER A 112 -13.01 27.14 14.39
CA SER A 112 -13.53 28.51 14.43
C SER A 112 -14.67 28.65 13.42
N SER A 113 -15.29 29.83 13.34
CA SER A 113 -16.32 30.10 12.32
C SER A 113 -15.82 29.87 10.91
N ASN A 114 -14.52 30.07 10.66
CA ASN A 114 -13.96 30.08 9.32
C ASN A 114 -12.92 28.98 9.09
N SER A 115 -12.67 28.08 10.05
CA SER A 115 -11.63 27.06 9.90
C SER A 115 -11.96 25.77 10.64
N GLY A 116 -11.44 24.67 10.11
CA GLY A 116 -11.65 23.35 10.68
C GLY A 116 -10.87 22.28 9.95
N VAL A 117 -11.18 21.03 10.29
CA VAL A 117 -10.62 19.84 9.66
C VAL A 117 -11.71 18.83 9.35
N VAL A 118 -11.53 18.10 8.25
CA VAL A 118 -12.27 16.89 7.94
C VAL A 118 -11.31 15.72 8.01
N LYS A 119 -11.63 14.74 8.85
CA LYS A 119 -10.85 13.50 9.01
C LYS A 119 -11.62 12.37 8.37
N CYS A 120 -11.03 11.72 7.37
CA CYS A 120 -11.59 10.60 6.66
C CYS A 120 -10.71 9.37 6.86
N PHE A 121 -11.32 8.22 7.13
CA PHE A 121 -10.60 6.97 7.25
C PHE A 121 -11.30 5.82 6.53
N LYS A 122 -10.49 4.86 6.07
CA LYS A 122 -10.96 3.61 5.49
C LYS A 122 -10.08 2.46 5.97
N ARG A 123 -10.71 1.32 6.29
CA ARG A 123 -10.03 0.09 6.72
C ARG A 123 -10.01 -0.92 5.59
N ASN A 124 -9.12 -1.91 5.71
CA ASN A 124 -9.00 -3.06 4.80
C ASN A 124 -8.72 -2.62 3.35
N LEU A 125 -7.66 -1.81 3.20
CA LEU A 125 -7.24 -1.28 1.89
C LEU A 125 -6.97 -2.39 0.88
N ASN A 126 -7.42 -2.18 -0.35
CA ASN A 126 -7.22 -3.08 -1.48
C ASN A 126 -6.88 -2.30 -2.77
N CYS A 127 -6.80 -2.99 -3.91
CA CYS A 127 -6.42 -2.34 -5.18
C CYS A 127 -7.39 -1.24 -5.65
N GLU A 128 -8.65 -1.27 -5.28
CA GLU A 128 -9.66 -0.26 -5.65
C GLU A 128 -9.47 1.07 -4.93
N ASP A 129 -8.65 1.06 -3.87
CA ASP A 129 -8.27 2.23 -3.08
C ASP A 129 -7.00 2.91 -3.63
N VAL A 130 -6.26 2.25 -4.52
CA VAL A 130 -5.10 2.87 -5.15
C VAL A 130 -5.56 4.00 -6.06
N GLY A 131 -4.96 5.17 -5.91
CA GLY A 131 -5.34 6.34 -6.68
C GLY A 131 -4.91 7.66 -6.07
N GLU A 132 -5.29 8.70 -6.78
CA GLU A 132 -5.07 10.09 -6.38
C GLU A 132 -6.27 10.59 -5.57
N TYR A 133 -5.98 11.20 -4.41
CA TYR A 133 -6.98 11.75 -3.50
C TYR A 133 -6.87 13.26 -3.40
N ARG A 134 -8.02 13.95 -3.40
CA ARG A 134 -8.13 15.39 -3.21
C ARG A 134 -9.30 15.73 -2.30
N CYS A 135 -9.17 16.84 -1.57
CA CYS A 135 -10.27 17.42 -0.80
C CYS A 135 -10.78 18.67 -1.51
N LEU A 136 -12.11 18.76 -1.62
CA LEU A 136 -12.80 19.85 -2.30
C LEU A 136 -13.80 20.50 -1.35
N LEU A 137 -13.87 21.83 -1.42
CA LEU A 137 -14.96 22.61 -0.81
C LEU A 137 -15.94 23.11 -1.88
N SER A 138 -15.41 23.40 -3.07
CA SER A 138 -16.13 23.87 -4.27
C SER A 138 -15.36 23.42 -5.53
N GLU A 139 -15.89 23.69 -6.71
CA GLU A 139 -15.24 23.41 -8.00
C GLU A 139 -13.89 24.12 -8.18
N THR A 140 -13.65 25.23 -7.47
CA THR A 140 -12.41 26.01 -7.57
C THR A 140 -11.47 25.81 -6.38
N ASP A 141 -12.01 25.37 -5.24
CA ASP A 141 -11.26 25.24 -3.99
C ASP A 141 -10.90 23.77 -3.77
N ILE A 142 -9.78 23.37 -4.39
CA ILE A 142 -9.29 21.99 -4.47
C ILE A 142 -7.90 21.90 -3.83
N SER A 143 -7.68 20.87 -3.01
CA SER A 143 -6.36 20.61 -2.42
C SER A 143 -5.37 20.08 -3.46
N ASN A 144 -4.08 20.19 -3.14
CA ASN A 144 -3.08 19.38 -3.83
C ASN A 144 -3.40 17.88 -3.69
N PRO A 145 -3.06 17.07 -4.70
CA PRO A 145 -3.29 15.64 -4.68
C PRO A 145 -2.31 14.88 -3.79
N GLU A 146 -2.79 13.80 -3.17
CA GLU A 146 -1.98 12.79 -2.49
C GLU A 146 -2.26 11.41 -3.09
N ILE A 147 -1.21 10.59 -3.28
CA ILE A 147 -1.33 9.32 -4.01
C ILE A 147 -1.19 8.14 -3.05
N LEU A 148 -2.25 7.33 -2.95
CA LEU A 148 -2.17 6.03 -2.28
C LEU A 148 -1.67 4.98 -3.28
N LYS A 149 -0.61 4.27 -2.91
CA LYS A 149 0.00 3.21 -3.72
C LYS A 149 0.18 1.92 -2.91
N VAL A 150 0.43 0.82 -3.62
CA VAL A 150 0.88 -0.42 -2.99
C VAL A 150 2.37 -0.33 -2.67
N LYS A 151 2.75 -0.86 -1.50
CA LYS A 151 4.14 -1.01 -1.08
C LYS A 151 4.65 -2.42 -1.43
N PRO A 152 5.86 -2.55 -2.01
CA PRO A 152 6.47 -3.85 -2.27
C PRO A 152 6.66 -4.62 -0.96
N SER A 153 6.40 -5.93 -0.98
CA SER A 153 6.38 -6.73 0.26
C SER A 153 6.58 -8.22 0.05
N ILE A 154 7.06 -8.92 1.09
CA ILE A 154 7.02 -10.38 1.12
C ILE A 154 5.61 -10.84 1.52
N LYS A 155 4.94 -11.54 0.61
CA LYS A 155 3.64 -12.19 0.86
C LYS A 155 3.81 -13.43 1.73
N SER A 156 4.73 -14.32 1.36
CA SER A 156 4.88 -15.62 2.03
C SER A 156 6.25 -16.27 1.83
N LEU A 157 6.66 -17.08 2.79
CA LEU A 157 7.74 -18.07 2.68
C LEU A 157 7.18 -19.41 3.15
N VAL A 158 7.04 -20.37 2.22
CA VAL A 158 6.42 -21.67 2.48
C VAL A 158 7.31 -22.82 1.98
N LEU A 159 7.03 -24.01 2.49
CA LEU A 159 7.63 -25.28 2.05
C LEU A 159 6.68 -25.81 1.00
N ALA A 160 7.19 -26.14 -0.19
CA ALA A 160 6.40 -26.75 -1.24
C ALA A 160 6.03 -28.18 -0.81
N GLU A 161 4.74 -28.50 -0.83
CA GLU A 161 4.16 -29.71 -0.21
C GLU A 161 4.65 -31.04 -0.82
N ASN A 162 5.21 -31.04 -2.03
CA ASN A 162 5.41 -32.26 -2.82
C ASN A 162 6.78 -32.96 -2.72
N ASP A 163 7.81 -32.39 -2.07
CA ASP A 163 9.16 -32.98 -2.17
C ASP A 163 9.58 -33.86 -0.98
N PHE A 164 8.91 -33.75 0.18
CA PHE A 164 9.40 -34.39 1.42
C PHE A 164 9.15 -35.90 1.50
N GLN A 165 8.14 -36.44 0.80
CA GLN A 165 7.74 -37.84 0.97
C GLN A 165 8.53 -38.84 0.11
N MET A 166 9.31 -38.39 -0.88
CA MET A 166 10.11 -39.29 -1.73
C MET A 166 11.54 -38.81 -1.97
N SER A 167 11.86 -37.55 -1.66
CA SER A 167 13.21 -36.99 -1.86
C SER A 167 13.75 -36.42 -0.56
N ARG A 168 15.06 -36.54 -0.31
CA ARG A 168 15.74 -35.80 0.76
C ARG A 168 15.85 -34.30 0.42
N MET A 169 14.96 -33.76 -0.40
CA MET A 169 14.99 -32.40 -0.90
C MET A 169 13.81 -31.63 -0.32
N ALA A 170 14.10 -30.50 0.31
CA ALA A 170 13.12 -29.53 0.75
C ALA A 170 13.13 -28.36 -0.24
N THR A 171 12.01 -28.12 -0.92
CA THR A 171 11.85 -26.93 -1.77
C THR A 171 11.09 -25.87 -1.01
N PHE A 172 11.68 -24.70 -0.86
CA PHE A 172 11.06 -23.52 -0.26
C PHE A 172 10.65 -22.55 -1.35
N LYS A 173 9.46 -21.97 -1.21
CA LYS A 173 8.90 -20.99 -2.13
C LYS A 173 8.71 -19.67 -1.41
N CYS A 174 9.29 -18.61 -1.95
CA CYS A 174 9.11 -17.25 -1.48
C CYS A 174 8.29 -16.46 -2.51
N THR A 175 7.21 -15.83 -2.05
CA THR A 175 6.33 -15.02 -2.90
C THR A 175 6.39 -13.57 -2.43
N ALA A 176 6.56 -12.65 -3.36
CA ALA A 176 6.59 -11.21 -3.11
C ALA A 176 5.52 -10.50 -3.95
N ASN A 177 4.92 -9.46 -3.37
CA ASN A 177 4.02 -8.54 -4.06
C ASN A 177 4.85 -7.35 -4.57
N VAL A 178 4.75 -7.08 -5.87
CA VAL A 178 5.42 -5.98 -6.56
C VAL A 178 4.36 -4.99 -7.01
N PRO A 179 4.42 -3.71 -6.62
CA PRO A 179 3.40 -2.74 -7.00
C PRO A 179 3.32 -2.53 -8.51
N TRP A 180 2.20 -2.02 -9.00
CA TRP A 180 2.05 -1.59 -10.39
C TRP A 180 1.59 -0.12 -10.43
N PRO A 181 2.17 0.73 -11.29
CA PRO A 181 3.36 0.48 -12.12
C PRO A 181 4.60 0.24 -11.24
N ASN A 182 5.48 -0.69 -11.64
CA ASN A 182 6.78 -0.88 -10.99
C ASN A 182 7.91 -0.27 -11.83
N PRO A 183 9.01 0.13 -11.17
CA PRO A 183 10.22 0.55 -11.84
C PRO A 183 11.19 -0.62 -12.14
N TRP A 184 10.82 -1.88 -11.87
CA TRP A 184 11.76 -3.01 -11.87
C TRP A 184 11.40 -4.10 -12.89
N GLU A 185 12.24 -4.30 -13.91
CA GLU A 185 12.08 -5.44 -14.82
C GLU A 185 12.30 -6.79 -14.12
N GLU A 186 13.16 -6.82 -13.09
CA GLU A 186 13.49 -8.01 -12.31
C GLU A 186 13.54 -7.72 -10.81
N VAL A 187 13.13 -8.71 -10.02
CA VAL A 187 13.22 -8.69 -8.56
C VAL A 187 14.23 -9.73 -8.11
N VAL A 188 15.17 -9.29 -7.26
CA VAL A 188 16.22 -10.14 -6.69
C VAL A 188 15.74 -10.73 -5.37
N PHE A 189 15.70 -12.06 -5.29
CA PHE A 189 15.45 -12.83 -4.09
C PHE A 189 16.78 -13.32 -3.54
N ARG A 190 17.12 -12.93 -2.32
CA ARG A 190 18.29 -13.44 -1.61
C ARG A 190 17.88 -14.53 -0.64
N TRP A 191 18.34 -15.74 -0.89
CA TRP A 191 18.16 -16.89 -0.03
C TRP A 191 19.36 -17.02 0.90
N THR A 192 19.10 -17.19 2.19
CA THR A 192 20.13 -17.46 3.20
C THR A 192 19.78 -18.73 3.95
N LEU A 193 20.66 -19.72 3.88
CA LEU A 193 20.59 -20.94 4.67
C LEU A 193 21.63 -20.86 5.78
N ILE A 194 21.18 -20.94 7.03
CA ILE A 194 22.05 -21.02 8.21
C ILE A 194 22.03 -22.46 8.69
N ARG A 195 23.20 -23.10 8.74
CA ARG A 195 23.38 -24.46 9.26
C ARG A 195 24.62 -24.51 10.13
N ASN A 196 24.47 -24.93 11.39
CA ASN A 196 25.57 -25.06 12.35
C ASN A 196 26.48 -23.80 12.41
N GLY A 197 25.87 -22.61 12.37
CA GLY A 197 26.59 -21.32 12.39
C GLY A 197 27.24 -20.90 11.07
N ARG A 198 27.15 -21.70 10.00
CA ARG A 198 27.60 -21.33 8.65
C ARG A 198 26.44 -20.80 7.83
N ASN A 199 26.68 -19.71 7.10
CA ASN A 199 25.70 -19.07 6.23
C ASN A 199 26.04 -19.36 4.78
N VAL A 200 25.10 -19.92 4.04
CA VAL A 200 25.15 -20.05 2.59
C VAL A 200 24.15 -19.06 2.01
N VAL A 201 24.64 -18.16 1.14
CA VAL A 201 23.82 -17.12 0.51
C VAL A 201 23.79 -17.38 -0.99
N THR A 202 22.59 -17.36 -1.56
CA THR A 202 22.38 -17.48 -3.01
C THR A 202 21.33 -16.47 -3.46
N GLU A 203 21.47 -15.97 -4.67
CA GLU A 203 20.51 -15.03 -5.26
C GLU A 203 19.79 -15.66 -6.44
N ASP A 204 18.51 -15.33 -6.58
CA ASP A 204 17.68 -15.70 -7.71
C ASP A 204 16.97 -14.45 -8.24
N ARG A 205 16.73 -14.39 -9.54
CA ARG A 205 16.13 -13.23 -10.22
C ARG A 205 14.85 -13.65 -10.89
N ALA A 206 13.75 -13.00 -10.52
CA ALA A 206 12.45 -13.22 -11.13
C ALA A 206 12.06 -12.02 -11.98
N ARG A 207 11.70 -12.26 -13.24
CA ARG A 207 11.15 -11.22 -14.11
C ARG A 207 9.76 -10.80 -13.65
N VAL A 208 9.49 -9.50 -13.71
CA VAL A 208 8.19 -8.92 -13.38
C VAL A 208 7.42 -8.68 -14.67
N TRP A 209 6.28 -9.34 -14.79
CA TRP A 209 5.36 -9.13 -15.90
C TRP A 209 4.30 -8.09 -15.53
N GLY A 210 3.76 -7.44 -16.56
CA GLY A 210 2.66 -6.49 -16.41
C GLY A 210 1.44 -7.09 -15.70
N SER A 211 0.66 -6.23 -15.05
CA SER A 211 -0.54 -6.61 -14.31
C SER A 211 -1.70 -5.72 -14.71
N ASP A 212 -2.90 -6.30 -14.77
CA ASP A 212 -4.16 -5.56 -14.79
C ASP A 212 -4.58 -5.09 -13.39
N LYS A 213 -3.86 -5.53 -12.35
CA LYS A 213 -4.07 -5.14 -10.96
C LYS A 213 -3.05 -4.09 -10.53
N CYS A 214 -3.27 -3.52 -9.35
CA CYS A 214 -2.34 -2.59 -8.72
C CYS A 214 -1.02 -3.24 -8.23
N TYR A 215 -0.83 -4.55 -8.44
CA TYR A 215 0.37 -5.31 -8.10
C TYR A 215 0.48 -6.61 -8.91
N THR A 216 1.67 -7.19 -8.95
CA THR A 216 1.99 -8.53 -9.46
C THR A 216 2.61 -9.39 -8.36
N GLU A 217 2.33 -10.68 -8.36
CA GLU A 217 3.03 -11.65 -7.51
C GLU A 217 4.19 -12.28 -8.29
N VAL A 218 5.39 -12.21 -7.74
CA VAL A 218 6.57 -12.92 -8.24
C VAL A 218 7.06 -13.91 -7.21
N THR A 219 7.58 -15.02 -7.69
CA THR A 219 7.98 -16.14 -6.85
C THR A 219 9.38 -16.60 -7.19
N SER A 220 10.17 -16.91 -6.17
CA SER A 220 11.43 -17.61 -6.27
C SER A 220 11.35 -18.92 -5.48
N SER A 221 12.11 -19.93 -5.90
CA SER A 221 12.18 -21.22 -5.21
C SER A 221 13.62 -21.60 -4.89
N TYR A 222 13.85 -22.13 -3.70
CA TYR A 222 15.16 -22.62 -3.25
C TYR A 222 15.08 -24.08 -2.84
N LYS A 223 15.99 -24.90 -3.38
CA LYS A 223 16.07 -26.33 -3.11
C LYS A 223 17.21 -26.61 -2.13
N HIS A 224 16.91 -27.33 -1.06
CA HIS A 224 17.87 -27.72 -0.04
C HIS A 224 17.86 -29.23 0.16
N VAL A 225 19.03 -29.86 0.23
CA VAL A 225 19.14 -31.28 0.60
C VAL A 225 19.19 -31.41 2.12
N VAL A 226 18.18 -32.07 2.69
CA VAL A 226 18.05 -32.30 4.12
C VAL A 226 18.88 -33.53 4.50
N HIS A 227 19.81 -33.36 5.45
CA HIS A 227 20.59 -34.45 6.02
C HIS A 227 19.99 -34.84 7.38
N PHE A 228 19.45 -36.05 7.49
CA PHE A 228 18.85 -36.59 8.71
C PHE A 228 19.88 -37.07 9.74
N ASP A 229 21.16 -37.12 9.36
CA ASP A 229 22.22 -37.80 10.12
C ASP A 229 22.68 -37.01 11.36
N SER A 230 22.08 -35.85 11.63
CA SER A 230 22.34 -35.08 12.85
C SER A 230 21.03 -34.56 13.46
N PHE A 231 20.56 -35.25 14.51
CA PHE A 231 19.48 -34.82 15.40
C PHE A 231 19.72 -33.44 16.08
N SER A 232 20.84 -32.79 15.78
CA SER A 232 21.25 -31.48 16.29
C SER A 232 21.29 -30.35 15.25
N SER A 233 21.11 -30.62 13.96
CA SER A 233 21.25 -29.59 12.93
C SER A 233 19.96 -28.80 12.73
N HIS A 234 19.75 -27.80 13.59
CA HIS A 234 18.79 -26.74 13.31
C HIS A 234 19.27 -25.97 12.07
N SER A 235 18.52 -26.08 10.99
CA SER A 235 18.73 -25.26 9.79
C SER A 235 17.66 -24.19 9.72
N ILE A 236 18.08 -22.98 9.40
CA ILE A 236 17.18 -21.83 9.24
C ILE A 236 17.26 -21.38 7.80
N ILE A 237 16.13 -21.23 7.13
CA ILE A 237 16.06 -20.64 5.80
C ILE A 237 15.39 -19.28 5.86
N SER A 238 16.04 -18.31 5.23
CA SER A 238 15.54 -16.95 5.09
C SER A 238 15.44 -16.57 3.63
N CYS A 239 14.36 -15.88 3.28
CA CYS A 239 14.17 -15.20 2.01
C CYS A 239 14.15 -13.70 2.26
N THR A 240 15.03 -12.97 1.59
CA THR A 240 15.14 -11.52 1.64
C THR A 240 14.84 -10.91 0.29
N VAL A 241 13.91 -9.95 0.24
CA VAL A 241 13.55 -9.18 -0.97
C VAL A 241 12.96 -7.84 -0.53
N PHE A 242 13.22 -6.76 -1.28
CA PHE A 242 12.81 -5.39 -0.93
C PHE A 242 13.23 -4.96 0.49
N ASN A 243 14.42 -5.37 0.93
CA ASN A 243 14.94 -5.17 2.29
C ASN A 243 14.05 -5.76 3.40
N GLN A 244 13.10 -6.62 3.07
CA GLN A 244 12.30 -7.40 4.02
C GLN A 244 12.87 -8.81 4.07
N THR A 245 12.87 -9.43 5.25
CA THR A 245 13.30 -10.82 5.42
C THR A 245 12.20 -11.62 6.09
N ARG A 246 11.86 -12.78 5.53
CA ARG A 246 11.08 -13.80 6.21
C ARG A 246 11.92 -15.04 6.42
N THR A 247 11.74 -15.67 7.56
CA THR A 247 12.54 -16.80 8.00
C THR A 247 11.65 -17.96 8.38
N ARG A 248 12.11 -19.18 8.13
CA ARG A 248 11.45 -20.42 8.52
C ARG A 248 12.48 -21.39 9.08
N ASN A 249 12.13 -22.03 10.19
CA ASN A 249 12.91 -23.15 10.72
C ASN A 249 12.67 -24.39 9.86
N ILE A 250 13.74 -25.11 9.57
CA ILE A 250 13.68 -26.44 8.97
C ILE A 250 13.73 -27.43 10.12
N ASP A 251 12.58 -27.67 10.72
CA ASP A 251 12.44 -28.76 11.68
C ASP A 251 12.48 -30.06 10.88
N THR A 252 13.48 -30.88 11.11
CA THR A 252 13.44 -32.25 10.59
C THR A 252 12.21 -32.90 11.22
N PRO A 253 11.33 -33.54 10.43
CA PRO A 253 10.34 -34.41 11.05
C PRO A 253 11.15 -35.41 11.86
N MET A 254 11.03 -35.34 13.19
CA MET A 254 11.44 -36.47 14.01
C MET A 254 10.75 -37.68 13.39
N PRO A 255 11.45 -38.82 13.23
CA PRO A 255 10.73 -40.07 13.09
C PRO A 255 9.69 -40.01 14.20
N LYS A 256 8.40 -40.05 13.86
CA LYS A 256 7.42 -40.43 14.87
C LYS A 256 8.03 -41.69 15.44
N GLU A 257 8.45 -41.64 16.71
CA GLU A 257 8.64 -42.86 17.47
C GLU A 257 7.38 -43.63 17.16
N SER A 258 7.53 -44.66 16.34
CA SER A 258 6.45 -45.57 16.04
C SER A 258 5.90 -45.91 17.41
N ALA A 259 4.65 -45.59 17.66
CA ALA A 259 3.87 -46.07 18.80
C ALA A 259 3.63 -47.58 18.65
N ASP A 260 4.70 -48.28 18.28
CA ASP A 260 4.92 -49.70 18.11
C ASP A 260 6.27 -49.98 18.75
N ALA A 261 6.32 -49.76 20.07
CA ALA A 261 7.21 -50.47 20.98
C ALA A 261 6.86 -51.99 21.03
N SER A 262 6.52 -52.59 19.89
CA SER A 262 6.12 -53.98 19.72
C SER A 262 7.21 -54.80 19.01
N SER A 263 8.17 -54.17 18.33
CA SER A 263 9.29 -54.85 17.67
C SER A 263 10.37 -55.34 18.66
N GLY A 264 10.60 -54.61 19.76
CA GLY A 264 11.52 -55.05 20.83
C GLY A 264 11.00 -56.24 21.64
N ILE A 265 9.67 -56.38 21.75
CA ILE A 265 9.02 -57.47 22.50
C ILE A 265 8.95 -58.76 21.67
N GLN A 266 8.82 -58.66 20.34
CA GLN A 266 8.85 -59.84 19.46
C GLN A 266 10.24 -60.50 19.42
N TYR A 267 11.33 -59.72 19.43
CA TYR A 267 12.69 -60.28 19.41
C TYR A 267 13.01 -61.09 20.68
N TYR A 268 12.58 -60.62 21.85
CA TYR A 268 12.79 -61.33 23.12
C TYR A 268 12.00 -62.65 23.21
N LYS A 269 10.79 -62.70 22.63
CA LYS A 269 10.00 -63.95 22.55
C LYS A 269 10.67 -65.00 21.68
N TRP A 270 11.21 -64.64 20.53
CA TRP A 270 11.90 -65.59 19.65
C TRP A 270 13.22 -66.10 20.25
N VAL A 271 13.97 -65.25 20.95
CA VAL A 271 15.20 -65.67 21.66
C VAL A 271 14.87 -66.62 22.82
N LEU A 272 13.81 -66.37 23.58
CA LEU A 272 13.35 -67.27 24.65
C LEU A 272 12.86 -68.62 24.11
N VAL A 273 12.11 -68.62 23.00
CA VAL A 273 11.64 -69.86 22.35
C VAL A 273 12.82 -70.65 21.79
N ALA A 274 13.79 -70.00 21.14
CA ALA A 274 15.00 -70.67 20.64
C ALA A 274 15.82 -71.28 21.78
N ASN A 275 16.02 -70.56 22.89
CA ASN A 275 16.72 -71.09 24.05
C ASN A 275 15.97 -72.24 24.73
N LEU A 276 14.63 -72.20 24.80
CA LEU A 276 13.84 -73.29 25.37
C LEU A 276 13.94 -74.57 24.52
N ILE A 277 13.91 -74.43 23.19
CA ILE A 277 14.10 -75.56 22.26
C ILE A 277 15.51 -76.15 22.40
N LEU A 278 16.52 -75.30 22.55
CA LEU A 278 17.91 -75.75 22.72
C LEU A 278 18.11 -76.51 24.04
N VAL A 279 17.50 -76.04 25.13
CA VAL A 279 17.53 -76.75 26.42
C VAL A 279 16.79 -78.09 26.33
N LEU A 280 15.63 -78.13 25.68
CA LEU A 280 14.87 -79.38 25.49
C LEU A 280 15.67 -80.40 24.64
N LEU A 281 16.35 -79.95 23.59
CA LEU A 281 17.22 -80.79 22.76
C LEU A 281 18.40 -81.38 23.55
N VAL A 282 19.04 -80.57 24.39
CA VAL A 282 20.15 -81.04 25.25
C VAL A 282 19.68 -82.08 26.28
N VAL A 283 18.48 -81.90 26.84
CA VAL A 283 17.90 -82.88 27.78
C VAL A 283 17.53 -84.18 27.08
N THR A 284 17.04 -84.15 25.84
CA THR A 284 16.70 -85.37 25.08
C THR A 284 17.91 -86.17 24.58
N ILE A 285 19.08 -85.54 24.44
CA ILE A 285 20.32 -86.22 24.01
C ILE A 285 21.08 -86.81 25.21
N SER A 286 20.76 -86.37 26.44
CA SER A 286 21.44 -86.78 27.67
C SER A 286 20.75 -87.94 28.41
N HIS A 287 19.87 -88.69 27.75
CA HIS A 287 19.10 -89.80 28.33
C HIS A 287 19.25 -91.11 27.57
#